data_AF-A0A0J5FMT7-F1
#
_entry.id   AF-A0A0J5FMT7-F1
#
_cell.length_a   1.000
_cell.length_b   1.000
_cell.length_c   1.000
_cell.angle_alpha   90.00
_cell.angle_beta   90.00
_cell.angle_gamma   90.00
#
_symmetry.space_group_name_H-M   'P 1'
#
loop_
_entity.id
_entity.type
_entity.pdbx_description
1 polymer ?
#
loop_
_entity_poly.entity_id
_entity_poly.type
_entity_poly.pdbx_seq_one_letter_code
_entity_poly.pdbx_strand_id
1 'polypeptide(L)'
;MLTGCKNNIDTYRNGSTNSQYAESITISEKSSLVYISGILADISDPNAPSGTVLAYGDTRTQTQSILSKIKKILAKNNIKMDNVIQLRAFLVGTPEKNGLLDFQGFQQAYAEFFEGSLQNKPTRTAIQVVALPLPGTLVEIDVIAVLN
;
A
#
# COMPACT_ATOMS: atom_id res chain seq x y z
N MET A 1 7.79 -9.25 -26.50
CA MET A 1 6.78 -10.24 -26.05
C MET A 1 6.38 -9.87 -24.64
N LEU A 2 5.11 -9.51 -24.43
CA LEU A 2 4.55 -9.30 -23.09
C LEU A 2 4.26 -10.70 -22.51
N THR A 3 5.02 -11.11 -21.50
CA THR A 3 4.82 -12.39 -20.81
C THR A 3 3.77 -12.19 -19.73
N GLY A 4 2.49 -12.34 -20.07
CA GLY A 4 1.39 -12.30 -19.11
C GLY A 4 0.96 -13.72 -18.71
N CYS A 5 1.11 -14.07 -17.43
CA CYS A 5 0.53 -15.30 -16.87
C CYS A 5 -0.92 -15.02 -16.43
N LYS A 6 -1.89 -15.69 -17.05
CA LYS A 6 -3.30 -15.68 -16.61
C LYS A 6 -3.44 -16.60 -15.40
N ASN A 7 -3.80 -16.07 -14.23
CA ASN A 7 -4.42 -16.85 -13.16
C ASN A 7 -5.86 -16.34 -12.98
N ASN A 8 -6.84 -17.25 -13.02
CA ASN A 8 -8.27 -17.03 -12.80
C ASN A 8 -8.81 -15.66 -13.30
N ILE A 9 -8.84 -15.51 -14.63
CA ILE A 9 -9.69 -14.69 -15.54
C ILE A 9 -10.01 -13.21 -15.20
N ASP A 10 -9.85 -12.70 -13.98
CA ASP A 10 -10.52 -11.45 -13.58
C ASP A 10 -9.60 -10.22 -13.55
N THR A 11 -8.28 -10.41 -13.58
CA THR A 11 -7.32 -9.31 -13.79
C THR A 11 -6.17 -9.69 -14.72
N TYR A 12 -5.68 -8.74 -15.52
CA TYR A 12 -4.50 -8.88 -16.36
C TYR A 12 -3.52 -7.76 -16.04
N ARG A 13 -2.36 -8.11 -15.47
CA ARG A 13 -1.31 -7.17 -15.07
C ARG A 13 -0.18 -7.13 -16.10
N ASN A 14 0.17 -5.94 -16.58
CA ASN A 14 1.29 -5.69 -17.49
C ASN A 14 2.45 -5.02 -16.78
N GLY A 15 3.66 -5.23 -17.29
CA GLY A 15 4.88 -4.58 -16.82
C GLY A 15 6.09 -5.52 -16.83
N SER A 16 7.26 -4.98 -16.45
CA SER A 16 8.47 -5.79 -16.26
C SER A 16 8.32 -6.73 -15.05
N THR A 17 8.81 -7.96 -15.17
CA THR A 17 8.85 -8.93 -14.06
C THR A 17 9.68 -8.44 -12.87
N ASN A 18 10.64 -7.55 -13.13
CA ASN A 18 11.52 -6.96 -12.11
C ASN A 18 10.94 -5.65 -11.51
N SER A 19 9.78 -5.18 -11.99
CA SER A 19 9.15 -3.96 -11.47
C SER A 19 8.61 -4.18 -10.05
N GLN A 20 8.56 -3.13 -9.24
CA GLN A 20 7.96 -3.13 -7.90
C GLN A 20 6.42 -2.94 -7.93
N TYR A 21 5.87 -2.63 -9.09
CA TYR A 21 4.45 -2.37 -9.33
C TYR A 21 4.06 -2.79 -10.75
N ALA A 22 2.77 -3.02 -11.00
CA ALA A 22 2.25 -3.20 -12.35
C ALA A 22 2.19 -1.85 -13.08
N GLU A 23 2.55 -1.86 -14.36
CA GLU A 23 2.42 -0.68 -15.23
C GLU A 23 0.95 -0.38 -15.54
N SER A 24 0.18 -1.43 -15.84
CA SER A 24 -1.27 -1.35 -16.01
C SER A 24 -1.94 -2.63 -15.54
N ILE A 25 -3.21 -2.51 -15.14
CA ILE A 25 -4.06 -3.64 -14.79
C ILE A 25 -5.41 -3.47 -15.47
N THR A 26 -5.83 -4.48 -16.21
CA THR A 26 -7.17 -4.60 -16.79
C THR A 26 -7.99 -5.56 -15.93
N ILE A 27 -9.27 -5.28 -15.73
CA ILE A 27 -10.21 -6.17 -15.03
C ILE A 27 -11.27 -6.69 -15.99
N SER A 28 -11.89 -7.82 -15.65
CA SER A 28 -13.03 -8.38 -16.40
C SER A 28 -14.30 -7.53 -16.24
N GLU A 29 -15.17 -7.53 -17.25
CA GLU A 29 -16.48 -6.85 -17.20
C GLU A 29 -17.43 -7.42 -16.13
N LYS A 30 -17.12 -8.61 -15.60
CA LYS A 30 -17.92 -9.29 -14.57
C LYS A 30 -17.49 -8.94 -13.14
N SER A 31 -16.40 -8.20 -12.98
CA SER A 31 -15.83 -7.88 -11.68
C SER A 31 -16.41 -6.60 -11.09
N SER A 32 -16.51 -6.56 -9.77
CA SER A 32 -16.81 -5.34 -9.01
C SER A 32 -15.55 -4.72 -8.41
N LEU A 33 -15.59 -3.42 -8.16
CA LEU A 33 -14.52 -2.70 -7.47
C LEU A 33 -14.89 -2.43 -6.02
N VAL A 34 -13.91 -2.60 -5.13
CA VAL A 34 -14.01 -2.22 -3.73
C VAL A 34 -12.99 -1.13 -3.45
N TYR A 35 -13.49 0.01 -2.99
CA TYR A 35 -12.70 1.16 -2.61
C TYR A 35 -12.47 1.13 -1.11
N ILE A 36 -11.20 1.17 -0.69
CA ILE A 36 -10.83 1.28 0.71
C ILE A 36 -10.27 2.68 0.92
N SER A 37 -10.87 3.41 1.85
CA SER A 37 -10.46 4.76 2.25
C SER A 37 -8.98 4.83 2.65
N GLY A 38 -8.45 6.05 2.71
CA GLY A 38 -7.13 6.30 3.29
C GLY A 38 -7.02 5.73 4.71
N ILE A 39 -6.04 4.85 4.90
CA ILE A 39 -5.74 4.21 6.19
C ILE A 39 -4.44 4.79 6.73
N LEU A 40 -4.51 5.26 7.98
CA LEU A 40 -3.37 5.69 8.79
C LEU A 40 -2.92 4.57 9.73
N ALA A 41 -1.70 4.68 10.24
CA ALA A 41 -1.12 3.73 11.18
C ALA A 41 -1.84 3.73 12.53
N ASP A 42 -1.85 2.57 13.19
CA ASP A 42 -2.21 2.47 14.60
C ASP A 42 -1.01 2.90 15.48
N ILE A 43 -1.30 3.26 16.73
CA ILE A 43 -0.28 3.55 17.76
C ILE A 43 0.57 2.29 17.98
N SER A 44 1.89 2.43 17.85
CA SER A 44 2.87 1.37 18.12
C SER A 44 3.40 1.41 19.56
N ASP A 45 3.54 2.62 20.13
CA ASP A 45 3.95 2.82 21.53
C ASP A 45 2.94 3.73 22.25
N PRO A 46 2.06 3.16 23.10
CA PRO A 46 1.07 3.95 23.84
C PRO A 46 1.68 4.81 24.95
N ASN A 47 2.96 4.61 25.30
CA ASN A 47 3.64 5.40 26.33
C ASN A 47 4.38 6.61 25.76
N ALA A 48 4.61 6.64 24.44
CA ALA A 48 5.18 7.80 23.77
C ALA A 48 4.19 8.98 23.77
N PRO A 49 4.68 10.24 23.72
CA PRO A 49 3.80 11.39 23.69
C PRO A 49 2.83 11.34 22.49
N SER A 50 1.54 11.48 22.78
CA SER A 50 0.48 11.43 21.75
C SER A 50 0.71 12.47 20.65
N GLY A 51 0.44 12.07 19.40
CA GLY A 51 0.61 12.94 18.23
C GLY A 51 2.06 13.13 17.77
N THR A 52 3.01 12.37 18.33
CA THR A 52 4.41 12.36 17.86
C THR A 52 4.69 11.15 16.98
N VAL A 53 5.73 11.25 16.15
CA VAL A 53 6.21 10.11 15.33
C VAL A 53 6.55 8.90 16.20
N LEU A 54 7.10 9.12 17.40
CA LEU A 54 7.46 8.05 18.34
C LEU A 54 6.25 7.18 18.73
N ALA A 55 5.04 7.75 18.81
CA ALA A 55 3.83 7.00 19.14
C ALA A 55 3.41 6.01 18.04
N TYR A 56 3.81 6.25 16.79
CA TYR A 56 3.42 5.42 15.63
C TYR A 56 4.59 4.63 15.04
N GLY A 57 5.83 5.00 15.36
CA GLY A 57 7.05 4.44 14.80
C GLY A 57 7.50 5.11 13.50
N ASP A 58 8.57 4.56 12.92
CA ASP A 58 9.12 5.04 11.65
C ASP A 58 8.22 4.71 10.43
N THR A 59 8.60 5.22 9.26
CA THR A 59 7.85 5.02 7.99
C THR A 59 7.59 3.54 7.69
N ARG A 60 8.56 2.66 7.98
CA ARG A 60 8.42 1.21 7.81
C ARG A 60 7.34 0.66 8.75
N THR A 61 7.46 0.93 10.05
CA THR A 61 6.51 0.49 11.10
C THR A 61 5.09 0.93 10.77
N GLN A 62 4.93 2.19 10.39
CA GLN A 62 3.63 2.75 10.02
C GLN A 62 3.06 2.09 8.76
N THR A 63 3.88 1.90 7.72
CA THR A 63 3.45 1.22 6.48
C THR A 63 3.01 -0.22 6.76
N GLN A 64 3.73 -0.97 7.60
CA GLN A 64 3.36 -2.34 7.98
C GLN A 64 2.02 -2.37 8.74
N SER A 65 1.82 -1.43 9.66
CA SER A 65 0.55 -1.27 10.40
C SER A 65 -0.61 -1.05 9.44
N ILE A 66 -0.44 -0.12 8.49
CA ILE A 66 -1.45 0.24 7.48
C ILE A 66 -1.78 -0.94 6.56
N LEU A 67 -0.79 -1.59 5.98
CA LEU A 67 -1.02 -2.73 5.06
C LEU A 67 -1.64 -3.93 5.80
N SER A 68 -1.31 -4.13 7.07
CA SER A 68 -1.97 -5.13 7.91
C SER A 68 -3.44 -4.80 8.17
N LYS A 69 -3.77 -3.53 8.39
CA LYS A 69 -5.17 -3.08 8.53
C LYS A 69 -5.95 -3.26 7.23
N ILE A 70 -5.37 -2.88 6.09
CA ILE A 70 -5.98 -3.07 4.77
C ILE A 70 -6.25 -4.56 4.53
N LYS A 71 -5.29 -5.44 4.81
CA LYS A 71 -5.48 -6.90 4.71
C LYS A 71 -6.66 -7.38 5.56
N LYS A 72 -6.82 -6.88 6.79
CA LYS A 72 -7.95 -7.21 7.67
C LYS A 72 -9.29 -6.66 7.12
N ILE A 73 -9.31 -5.46 6.55
CA ILE A 73 -10.51 -4.86 5.93
C ILE A 73 -10.97 -5.68 4.71
N LEU A 74 -10.02 -6.06 3.85
CA LEU A 74 -10.29 -6.91 2.69
C LEU A 74 -10.84 -8.27 3.13
N ALA A 75 -10.23 -8.89 4.14
CA ALA A 75 -10.66 -10.20 4.65
C ALA A 75 -12.11 -10.21 5.18
N LYS A 76 -12.61 -9.10 5.75
CA LYS A 76 -14.01 -8.97 6.18
C LYS A 76 -15.01 -9.09 5.02
N ASN A 77 -14.56 -8.82 3.79
CA ASN A 77 -15.34 -8.93 2.57
C ASN A 77 -14.95 -10.15 1.72
N ASN A 78 -14.21 -11.11 2.30
CA ASN A 78 -13.65 -12.29 1.61
C ASN A 78 -12.68 -11.96 0.46
N ILE A 79 -12.05 -10.78 0.50
CA ILE A 79 -11.08 -10.33 -0.50
C ILE A 79 -9.66 -10.58 0.04
N LYS A 80 -8.74 -11.02 -0.82
CA LYS A 80 -7.32 -11.23 -0.47
C LYS A 80 -6.49 -9.99 -0.80
N MET A 81 -5.30 -9.88 -0.18
CA MET A 81 -4.37 -8.78 -0.47
C MET A 81 -3.96 -8.74 -1.95
N ASP A 82 -3.80 -9.91 -2.58
CA ASP A 82 -3.45 -10.04 -4.00
C ASP A 82 -4.52 -9.49 -4.96
N ASN A 83 -5.74 -9.26 -4.47
CA ASN A 83 -6.81 -8.61 -5.25
C ASN A 83 -6.69 -7.09 -5.28
N VAL A 84 -5.73 -6.49 -4.56
CA VAL A 84 -5.45 -5.05 -4.66
C VAL A 84 -4.86 -4.75 -6.04
N ILE A 85 -5.53 -3.86 -6.77
CA ILE A 85 -5.15 -3.47 -8.13
C ILE A 85 -4.54 -2.07 -8.18
N GLN A 86 -4.86 -1.20 -7.22
CA GLN A 86 -4.26 0.13 -7.12
C GLN A 86 -3.90 0.41 -5.67
N LEU A 87 -2.71 0.96 -5.47
CA LEU A 87 -2.24 1.48 -4.19
C LEU A 87 -1.74 2.91 -4.38
N ARG A 88 -2.25 3.84 -3.58
CA ARG A 88 -1.73 5.21 -3.50
C ARG A 88 -1.22 5.48 -2.11
N ALA A 89 0.05 5.84 -2.01
CA ALA A 89 0.72 6.18 -0.76
C ALA A 89 1.09 7.66 -0.74
N PHE A 90 0.70 8.33 0.34
CA PHE A 90 1.05 9.71 0.65
C PHE A 90 1.98 9.71 1.85
N LEU A 91 3.19 10.24 1.67
CA LEU A 91 4.24 10.17 2.68
C LEU A 91 4.66 11.57 3.13
N VAL A 92 4.90 11.75 4.42
CA VAL A 92 5.47 12.97 4.99
C VAL A 92 6.98 12.82 5.07
N GLY A 93 7.70 13.91 4.77
CA GLY A 93 9.16 13.92 4.92
C GLY A 93 9.60 13.90 6.37
N THR A 94 10.73 13.26 6.67
CA THR A 94 11.24 13.14 8.04
C THR A 94 12.55 13.91 8.24
N PRO A 95 12.86 14.40 9.46
CA PRO A 95 14.14 15.05 9.74
C PRO A 95 15.36 14.17 9.39
N GLU A 96 15.28 12.87 9.65
CA GLU A 96 16.34 11.88 9.35
C GLU A 96 16.60 11.73 7.86
N LYS A 97 15.66 12.15 7.02
CA LYS A 97 15.72 12.18 5.56
C LYS A 97 15.82 13.60 5.01
N ASN A 98 16.28 14.57 5.81
CA ASN A 98 16.41 15.98 5.42
C ASN A 98 15.09 16.59 4.90
N GLY A 99 13.96 16.23 5.51
CA GLY A 99 12.63 16.69 5.11
C GLY A 99 12.08 16.00 3.85
N LEU A 100 12.74 14.95 3.37
CA LEU A 100 12.26 14.12 2.26
C LEU A 100 11.56 12.86 2.80
N LEU A 101 10.69 12.26 1.99
CA LEU A 101 10.04 10.99 2.33
C LEU A 101 11.07 9.87 2.51
N ASP A 102 10.78 8.93 3.41
CA ASP A 102 11.57 7.72 3.56
C ASP A 102 11.06 6.63 2.61
N PHE A 103 11.49 6.71 1.34
CA PHE A 103 11.09 5.72 0.34
C PHE A 103 11.58 4.30 0.68
N GLN A 104 12.73 4.20 1.34
CA GLN A 104 13.33 2.92 1.70
C GLN A 104 12.49 2.21 2.77
N GLY A 105 12.12 2.91 3.83
CA GLY A 105 11.25 2.37 4.88
C GLY A 105 9.90 1.92 4.33
N PHE A 106 9.29 2.74 3.46
CA PHE A 106 8.07 2.36 2.74
C PHE A 106 8.27 1.09 1.90
N GLN A 107 9.34 1.02 1.11
CA GLN A 107 9.59 -0.13 0.24
C GLN A 107 9.79 -1.42 1.00
N GLN A 108 10.52 -1.39 2.11
CA GLN A 108 10.76 -2.58 2.93
C GLN A 108 9.46 -3.15 3.49
N ALA A 109 8.53 -2.30 3.91
CA ALA A 109 7.22 -2.73 4.38
C ALA A 109 6.31 -3.19 3.23
N TYR A 110 6.26 -2.44 2.12
CA TYR A 110 5.49 -2.80 0.93
C TYR A 110 5.87 -4.18 0.38
N ALA A 111 7.17 -4.47 0.36
CA ALA A 111 7.74 -5.71 -0.10
C ALA A 111 7.14 -6.95 0.60
N GLU A 112 6.90 -6.86 1.91
CA GLU A 112 6.35 -7.96 2.71
C GLU A 112 4.93 -8.39 2.25
N PHE A 113 4.22 -7.55 1.50
CA PHE A 113 2.86 -7.80 1.04
C PHE A 113 2.75 -8.04 -0.48
N PHE A 114 3.65 -7.46 -1.28
CA PHE A 114 3.51 -7.41 -2.73
C PHE A 114 4.75 -7.87 -3.52
N GLU A 115 5.75 -8.47 -2.88
CA GLU A 115 6.90 -9.06 -3.58
C GLU A 115 6.55 -10.35 -4.37
N GLY A 116 7.55 -10.81 -5.13
CA GLY A 116 7.46 -12.00 -5.98
C GLY A 116 6.91 -11.67 -7.37
N SER A 117 5.92 -12.45 -7.80
CA SER A 117 5.35 -12.37 -9.15
C SER A 117 4.68 -11.02 -9.41
N LEU A 118 4.73 -10.55 -10.66
CA LEU A 118 3.97 -9.40 -11.13
C LEU A 118 2.46 -9.53 -10.82
N GLN A 119 1.95 -10.76 -10.73
CA GLN A 119 0.54 -11.04 -10.42
C GLN A 119 0.10 -10.52 -9.05
N ASN A 120 1.03 -10.29 -8.12
CA ASN A 120 0.72 -9.78 -6.79
C ASN A 120 0.81 -8.24 -6.72
N LYS A 121 1.33 -7.57 -7.75
CA LYS A 121 1.78 -6.17 -7.64
C LYS A 121 0.74 -5.18 -8.17
N PRO A 122 0.16 -4.28 -7.35
CA PRO A 122 -0.78 -3.27 -7.82
C PRO A 122 -0.11 -2.24 -8.74
N THR A 123 -0.92 -1.45 -9.45
CA THR A 123 -0.44 -0.14 -9.92
C THR A 123 -0.16 0.72 -8.68
N ARG A 124 0.81 1.62 -8.78
CA ARG A 124 1.26 2.35 -7.61
C ARG A 124 1.59 3.81 -7.87
N THR A 125 1.10 4.65 -6.97
CA THR A 125 1.61 6.01 -6.76
C THR A 125 2.18 6.12 -5.35
N ALA A 126 3.36 6.71 -5.21
CA ALA A 126 3.96 7.03 -3.93
C ALA A 126 4.57 8.43 -4.04
N ILE A 127 4.06 9.38 -3.27
CA ILE A 127 4.44 10.79 -3.37
C ILE A 127 4.64 11.40 -1.99
N GLN A 128 5.41 12.49 -1.95
CA GLN A 128 5.56 13.30 -0.76
C GLN A 128 4.40 14.30 -0.65
N VAL A 129 3.86 14.45 0.55
CA VAL A 129 2.89 15.48 0.93
C VAL A 129 3.43 16.31 2.10
N VAL A 130 2.86 17.50 2.30
CA VAL A 130 3.28 18.40 3.39
C VAL A 130 2.84 17.92 4.77
N ALA A 131 1.69 17.26 4.86
CA ALA A 131 1.11 16.76 6.11
C ALA A 131 0.02 15.72 5.84
N LEU A 132 -0.33 14.97 6.88
CA LEU A 132 -1.47 14.05 6.93
C LEU A 132 -2.47 14.53 8.02
N PRO A 133 -3.71 14.00 8.04
CA PRO A 133 -4.75 14.47 8.96
C PRO A 133 -4.41 14.29 10.45
N LEU A 134 -3.60 13.29 10.81
CA LEU A 134 -3.22 13.01 12.19
C LEU A 134 -1.74 13.34 12.45
N PRO A 135 -1.42 14.21 13.42
CA PRO A 135 -0.04 14.46 13.84
C PRO A 135 0.70 13.18 14.22
N GLY A 136 1.98 13.10 13.86
CA GLY A 136 2.85 11.95 14.12
C GLY A 136 2.75 10.82 13.08
N THR A 137 1.72 10.83 12.23
CA THR A 137 1.63 9.90 11.12
C THR A 137 2.51 10.36 9.95
N LEU A 138 3.18 9.41 9.30
CA LEU A 138 4.13 9.59 8.21
C LEU A 138 3.62 9.02 6.89
N VAL A 139 2.63 8.12 6.93
CA VAL A 139 2.10 7.43 5.75
C VAL A 139 0.58 7.32 5.84
N GLU A 140 -0.09 7.61 4.73
CA GLU A 140 -1.49 7.26 4.49
C GLU A 140 -1.59 6.48 3.19
N ILE A 141 -2.35 5.37 3.19
CA ILE A 141 -2.54 4.53 2.02
C ILE A 141 -4.03 4.32 1.76
N ASP A 142 -4.46 4.62 0.54
CA ASP A 142 -5.73 4.13 0.00
C ASP A 142 -5.48 3.01 -1.02
N VAL A 143 -6.47 2.14 -1.18
CA VAL A 143 -6.40 1.07 -2.18
C VAL A 143 -7.72 0.85 -2.89
N ILE A 144 -7.62 0.33 -4.11
CA ILE A 144 -8.75 -0.25 -4.85
C ILE A 144 -8.45 -1.74 -5.03
N ALA A 145 -9.43 -2.58 -4.70
CA ALA A 145 -9.38 -4.01 -4.90
C ALA A 145 -10.49 -4.49 -5.83
N VAL A 146 -10.31 -5.68 -6.39
CA VAL A 146 -11.30 -6.37 -7.21
C VAL A 146 -12.05 -7.39 -6.35
N LEU A 147 -13.38 -7.40 -6.47
CA LEU A 147 -14.27 -8.40 -5.91
C LEU A 147 -14.94 -9.16 -7.06
N ASN A 148 -14.94 -10.49 -6.97
CA ASN A 148 -15.56 -11.40 -7.93
C ASN A 148 -16.66 -12.22 -7.26
#